data_AF-A0AAV4D7W2-F1
#
_entry.id   AF-A0AAV4D7W2-F1
#
_cell.length_a   1.000
_cell.length_b   1.000
_cell.length_c   1.000
_cell.angle_alpha   90.00
_cell.angle_beta   90.00
_cell.angle_gamma   90.00
#
_symmetry.space_group_name_H-M   'P 1'
#
loop_
_entity.id
_entity.type
_entity.pdbx_description
1 polymer ?
#
loop_
_entity_poly.entity_id
_entity_poly.type
_entity_poly.pdbx_seq_one_letter_code
_entity_poly.pdbx_strand_id
1 'polypeptide(L)'
;MEIHPEEKDGVYKQFPDVFEGIGTLPGLYLIETDPDVTPIHHAARRLPISLNDRVKKELNKMEKLGVIEKQESFTDWASPMVVVEKPNKSLRICLHPRNLNKAIKRERFTIPNPEEILAKLAGAKYFSKFDATSGFWQIQLDAESSKLCTIKTPFVLYSFQRCPFGISSAPEIFNKYMRKIFENQEGTESFFDDVIVWGRTWQELKEREIKCMELARMNNLKFNKEKSVLGATELKYLGHIISSEGSQPDPEKIQAINDMKIQDKKGLQRYLGMVTYVGKFVPNLSEITKPLRDLLQKDAVWQWTPAQDEAVNKISEAITKRPTLKHFDPNKEVTVSSDSSQYGLGAALLQDGHVVSHASRSLNPAERNSAQIEKETLSVVFAYEKFHQFIYGRTVKVENEHKPLESIFKKSMSNCPSRIQRFMLKLQKYDIQVTYRPGKEMIIADTLSRDPLTEPEPEA
;
A
#
# COMPACT_ATOMS: atom_id res chain seq x y z
N MET A 1 13.27 -18.45 -22.26
CA MET A 1 13.50 -19.72 -21.54
C MET A 1 12.23 -20.06 -20.80
N GLU A 2 11.58 -21.16 -21.19
CA GLU A 2 10.47 -21.72 -20.42
C GLU A 2 11.01 -22.16 -19.06
N ILE A 3 10.53 -21.55 -17.98
CA ILE A 3 10.91 -21.93 -16.62
C ILE A 3 10.22 -23.25 -16.31
N HIS A 4 10.99 -24.32 -16.13
CA HIS A 4 10.42 -25.62 -15.78
C HIS A 4 9.76 -25.56 -14.38
N PRO A 5 8.54 -26.11 -14.21
CA PRO A 5 7.85 -26.14 -12.91
C PRO A 5 8.69 -26.75 -11.78
N GLU A 6 9.53 -27.73 -12.09
CA GLU A 6 10.40 -28.41 -11.13
C GLU A 6 11.46 -27.49 -10.52
N GLU A 7 11.91 -26.47 -11.26
CA GLU A 7 12.86 -25.47 -10.74
C GLU A 7 12.18 -24.49 -9.78
N LYS A 8 10.86 -24.27 -9.92
CA LYS A 8 10.12 -23.35 -9.05
C LYS A 8 10.02 -23.89 -7.63
N ASP A 9 9.71 -25.17 -7.47
CA ASP A 9 9.45 -25.80 -6.17
C ASP A 9 10.70 -26.25 -5.40
N GLY A 10 11.91 -26.06 -5.97
CA GLY A 10 13.17 -26.46 -5.33
C GLY A 10 13.35 -25.92 -3.91
N VAL A 11 12.86 -24.69 -3.67
CA VAL A 11 12.93 -24.03 -2.35
C VAL A 11 12.13 -24.80 -1.29
N TYR A 12 10.96 -25.32 -1.64
CA TYR A 12 10.13 -26.10 -0.69
C TYR A 12 10.79 -27.43 -0.30
N LYS A 13 11.53 -28.05 -1.23
CA LYS A 13 12.24 -29.31 -0.97
C LYS A 13 13.50 -29.09 -0.13
N GLN A 14 14.20 -27.97 -0.33
CA GLN A 14 15.44 -27.65 0.37
C GLN A 14 15.21 -27.04 1.77
N PHE A 15 14.06 -26.39 1.98
CA PHE A 15 13.71 -25.71 3.23
C PHE A 15 12.35 -26.14 3.80
N PRO A 16 12.05 -27.45 3.94
CA PRO A 16 10.74 -27.91 4.42
C PRO A 16 10.43 -27.37 5.82
N ASP A 17 11.45 -27.25 6.67
CA ASP A 17 11.35 -26.72 8.01
C ASP A 17 10.85 -25.28 8.06
N VAL A 18 11.11 -24.44 7.05
CA VAL A 18 10.65 -23.03 6.99
C VAL A 18 9.15 -22.95 6.66
N PHE A 19 8.54 -24.00 6.11
CA PHE A 19 7.13 -24.05 5.74
C PHE A 19 6.27 -24.87 6.70
N GLU A 20 6.88 -25.48 7.73
CA GLU A 20 6.21 -26.34 8.70
C GLU A 20 6.17 -25.73 10.10
N GLY A 21 5.03 -25.92 10.77
CA GLY A 21 4.79 -25.39 12.12
C GLY A 21 4.40 -23.91 12.15
N ILE A 22 4.36 -23.34 13.36
CA ILE A 22 3.99 -21.92 13.55
C ILE A 22 5.24 -21.02 13.51
N GLY A 23 6.41 -21.51 13.93
CA GLY A 23 7.60 -20.67 14.11
C GLY A 23 7.60 -19.93 15.42
N THR A 24 8.74 -19.38 15.80
CA THR A 24 8.91 -18.52 16.97
C THR A 24 10.05 -17.57 16.67
N LEU A 25 9.72 -16.30 16.44
CA LEU A 25 10.69 -15.23 16.22
C LEU A 25 11.56 -15.03 17.47
N PRO A 26 12.81 -14.57 17.31
CA PRO A 26 13.70 -14.38 18.44
C PRO A 26 13.25 -13.23 19.34
N GLY A 27 13.34 -13.45 20.65
CA GLY A 27 13.03 -12.46 21.69
C GLY A 27 11.62 -12.60 22.26
N LEU A 28 11.39 -11.89 23.37
CA LEU A 28 10.09 -11.78 24.02
C LEU A 28 9.53 -10.38 23.78
N TYR A 29 8.24 -10.30 23.48
CA TYR A 29 7.55 -9.04 23.32
C TYR A 29 6.91 -8.59 24.64
N LEU A 30 7.42 -7.45 25.13
CA LEU A 30 6.87 -6.72 26.28
C LEU A 30 5.87 -5.67 25.80
N ILE A 31 4.63 -5.80 26.26
CA ILE A 31 3.54 -4.84 26.05
C ILE A 31 3.58 -3.85 27.20
N GLU A 32 4.04 -2.64 26.93
CA GLU A 32 3.97 -1.55 27.90
C GLU A 32 2.57 -0.94 27.95
N THR A 33 2.05 -0.76 29.17
CA THR A 33 0.77 -0.10 29.40
C THR A 33 0.93 1.20 30.18
N ASP A 34 -0.01 2.11 29.99
CA ASP A 34 -0.20 3.30 30.81
C ASP A 34 -0.79 2.91 32.17
N PRO A 35 -0.06 3.14 33.29
CA PRO A 35 -0.54 2.78 34.62
C PRO A 35 -1.80 3.55 35.05
N ASP A 36 -2.07 4.70 34.42
CA ASP A 36 -3.25 5.52 34.75
C ASP A 36 -4.56 4.92 34.19
N VAL A 37 -4.46 3.96 33.26
CA VAL A 37 -5.64 3.30 32.68
C VAL A 37 -6.04 2.13 33.56
N THR A 38 -7.19 2.25 34.23
CA THR A 38 -7.74 1.20 35.10
C THR A 38 -7.97 -0.11 34.33
N PRO A 39 -7.42 -1.24 34.81
CA PRO A 39 -7.68 -2.55 34.24
C PRO A 39 -9.15 -2.93 34.24
N ILE A 40 -9.57 -3.66 33.22
CA ILE A 40 -10.95 -4.12 33.09
C ILE A 40 -10.99 -5.63 32.86
N HIS A 41 -11.68 -6.31 33.77
CA HIS A 41 -12.00 -7.72 33.65
C HIS A 41 -13.41 -7.90 33.06
N HIS A 42 -13.51 -8.16 31.76
CA HIS A 42 -14.80 -8.31 31.09
C HIS A 42 -15.53 -9.61 31.46
N ALA A 43 -16.83 -9.67 31.15
CA ALA A 43 -17.59 -10.91 31.12
C ALA A 43 -17.35 -11.70 29.82
N ALA A 44 -17.51 -13.01 29.86
CA ALA A 44 -17.46 -13.85 28.66
C ALA A 44 -18.64 -13.53 27.74
N ARG A 45 -18.41 -13.55 26.42
CA ARG A 45 -19.52 -13.44 25.46
C ARG A 45 -20.27 -14.77 25.38
N ARG A 46 -21.60 -14.70 25.26
CA ARG A 46 -22.41 -15.89 24.99
C ARG A 46 -22.08 -16.43 23.61
N LEU A 47 -21.86 -17.74 23.51
CA LEU A 47 -21.57 -18.42 22.26
C LEU A 47 -22.83 -19.16 21.77
N PRO A 48 -23.19 -19.08 20.48
CA PRO A 48 -24.24 -19.93 19.92
C PRO A 48 -23.93 -21.40 20.16
N ILE A 49 -24.96 -22.18 20.53
CA ILE A 49 -24.80 -23.60 20.91
C ILE A 49 -24.12 -24.40 19.78
N SER A 50 -24.44 -24.09 18.53
CA SER A 50 -23.86 -24.73 17.34
C SER A 50 -22.35 -24.55 17.18
N LEU A 51 -21.75 -23.53 17.81
CA LEU A 51 -20.31 -23.25 17.73
C LEU A 51 -19.52 -23.83 18.90
N ASN A 52 -20.18 -24.30 19.98
CA ASN A 52 -19.51 -24.73 21.21
C ASN A 52 -18.42 -25.78 20.97
N ASP A 53 -18.75 -26.87 20.28
CA ASP A 53 -17.79 -27.96 20.06
C ASP A 53 -16.65 -27.57 19.14
N ARG A 54 -16.94 -26.78 18.11
CA ARG A 54 -15.93 -26.28 17.17
C ARG A 54 -14.96 -25.33 17.86
N VAL A 55 -15.46 -24.45 18.73
CA VAL A 55 -14.64 -23.53 19.51
C VAL A 55 -13.79 -24.27 20.54
N LYS A 56 -14.35 -25.26 21.26
CA LYS A 56 -13.57 -26.10 22.18
C LYS A 56 -12.45 -26.85 21.45
N LYS A 57 -12.72 -27.42 20.27
CA LYS A 57 -11.71 -28.09 19.44
C LYS A 57 -10.59 -27.12 19.04
N GLU A 58 -10.93 -25.90 18.64
CA GLU A 58 -9.92 -24.90 18.26
C GLU A 58 -9.12 -24.40 19.48
N LEU A 59 -9.74 -24.17 20.63
CA LEU A 59 -9.03 -23.84 21.88
C LEU A 59 -8.05 -24.94 22.29
N ASN A 60 -8.48 -26.20 22.27
CA ASN A 60 -7.62 -27.35 22.57
C ASN A 60 -6.44 -27.44 21.59
N LYS A 61 -6.66 -27.09 20.31
CA LYS A 61 -5.60 -27.03 19.31
C LYS A 61 -4.62 -25.90 19.61
N MET A 62 -5.11 -24.70 19.95
CA MET A 62 -4.28 -23.56 20.32
C MET A 62 -3.45 -23.84 21.58
N GLU A 63 -4.02 -24.53 22.57
CA GLU A 63 -3.32 -24.95 23.80
C GLU A 63 -2.20 -25.97 23.46
N LYS A 64 -2.50 -27.00 22.66
CA LYS A 64 -1.48 -27.97 22.19
C LYS A 64 -0.35 -27.34 21.38
N LEU A 65 -0.64 -26.25 20.67
CA LEU A 65 0.35 -25.51 19.88
C LEU A 65 1.15 -24.49 20.73
N GLY A 66 0.85 -24.37 22.03
CA GLY A 66 1.50 -23.39 22.91
C GLY A 66 1.17 -21.94 22.55
N VAL A 67 0.00 -21.69 21.94
CA VAL A 67 -0.49 -20.34 21.66
C VAL A 67 -1.19 -19.75 22.86
N ILE A 68 -1.90 -20.58 23.60
CA ILE A 68 -2.60 -20.22 24.83
C ILE A 68 -2.30 -21.24 25.91
N GLU A 69 -2.48 -20.82 27.15
CA GLU A 69 -2.36 -21.66 28.35
C GLU A 69 -3.48 -21.29 29.32
N LYS A 70 -3.90 -22.22 30.19
CA LYS A 70 -4.92 -21.92 31.20
C LYS A 70 -4.38 -20.89 32.18
N GLN A 71 -5.17 -19.84 32.40
CA GLN A 71 -4.82 -18.80 33.36
C GLN A 71 -5.26 -19.24 34.76
N GLU A 72 -4.30 -19.71 35.57
CA GLU A 72 -4.55 -20.14 36.96
C GLU A 72 -4.31 -19.03 37.99
N SER A 73 -3.42 -18.09 37.68
CA SER A 73 -3.09 -16.96 38.56
C SER A 73 -4.02 -15.77 38.34
N PHE A 74 -4.09 -14.89 39.33
CA PHE A 74 -4.86 -13.65 39.24
C PHE A 74 -4.37 -12.77 38.07
N THR A 75 -5.31 -12.12 37.38
CA THR A 75 -5.03 -11.12 36.34
C THR A 75 -6.04 -9.99 36.39
N ASP A 76 -5.54 -8.76 36.27
CA ASP A 76 -6.36 -7.55 36.27
C ASP A 76 -7.09 -7.33 34.93
N TRP A 77 -6.50 -7.85 33.85
CA TRP A 77 -7.02 -7.70 32.49
C TRP A 77 -7.61 -9.02 32.01
N ALA A 78 -8.86 -8.98 31.54
CA ALA A 78 -9.43 -10.10 30.82
C ALA A 78 -10.35 -9.58 29.71
N SER A 79 -9.99 -9.88 28.47
CA SER A 79 -10.75 -9.45 27.29
C SER A 79 -11.67 -10.57 26.80
N PRO A 80 -12.88 -10.24 26.32
CA PRO A 80 -13.79 -11.28 25.83
C PRO A 80 -13.28 -11.91 24.54
N MET A 81 -13.54 -13.20 24.38
CA MET A 81 -13.29 -13.92 23.14
C MET A 81 -14.19 -13.45 21.99
N VAL A 82 -13.62 -13.37 20.79
CA VAL A 82 -14.37 -13.21 19.53
C VAL A 82 -14.04 -14.38 18.60
N VAL A 83 -15.07 -14.98 18.02
CA VAL A 83 -14.95 -16.07 17.05
C VAL A 83 -15.30 -15.53 15.68
N VAL A 84 -14.39 -15.69 14.73
CA VAL A 84 -14.59 -15.34 13.33
C VAL A 84 -14.56 -16.61 12.50
N GLU A 85 -15.59 -16.87 11.71
CA GLU A 85 -15.61 -17.98 10.77
C GLU A 85 -14.99 -17.53 9.44
N LYS A 86 -13.93 -18.23 9.00
CA LYS A 86 -13.30 -17.97 7.71
C LYS A 86 -14.16 -18.54 6.57
N PRO A 87 -13.97 -18.11 5.31
CA PRO A 87 -14.69 -18.66 4.16
C PRO A 87 -14.59 -20.19 4.03
N ASN A 88 -13.47 -20.78 4.44
CA ASN A 88 -13.26 -22.23 4.49
C ASN A 88 -13.91 -22.93 5.70
N LYS A 89 -14.80 -22.25 6.43
CA LYS A 89 -15.45 -22.71 7.67
C LYS A 89 -14.50 -23.05 8.83
N SER A 90 -13.21 -22.72 8.75
CA SER A 90 -12.33 -22.79 9.93
C SER A 90 -12.61 -21.62 10.87
N LEU A 91 -12.47 -21.84 12.18
CA LEU A 91 -12.65 -20.79 13.17
C LEU A 91 -11.31 -20.07 13.42
N ARG A 92 -11.39 -18.75 13.61
CA ARG A 92 -10.31 -17.93 14.13
C ARG A 92 -10.77 -17.34 15.46
N ILE A 93 -10.07 -17.70 16.53
CA ILE A 93 -10.30 -17.15 17.87
C ILE A 93 -9.41 -15.93 18.05
N CYS A 94 -10.03 -14.78 18.32
CA CYS A 94 -9.35 -13.52 18.53
C CYS A 94 -9.61 -12.98 19.93
N LEU A 95 -8.62 -12.25 20.45
CA LEU A 95 -8.80 -11.41 21.62
C LEU A 95 -9.58 -10.16 21.19
N HIS A 96 -10.50 -9.66 22.01
CA HIS A 96 -11.12 -8.34 21.80
C HIS A 96 -10.65 -7.32 22.84
N PRO A 97 -9.41 -6.81 22.70
CA PRO A 97 -8.74 -6.00 23.71
C PRO A 97 -9.12 -4.51 23.61
N ARG A 98 -10.40 -4.16 23.46
CA ARG A 98 -10.80 -2.75 23.23
C ARG A 98 -10.30 -1.79 24.31
N ASN A 99 -10.34 -2.20 25.58
CA ASN A 99 -9.88 -1.38 26.69
C ASN A 99 -8.38 -1.50 26.94
N LEU A 100 -7.83 -2.71 26.81
CA LEU A 100 -6.38 -2.92 26.87
C LEU A 100 -5.66 -2.09 25.79
N ASN A 101 -6.17 -2.02 24.57
CA ASN A 101 -5.61 -1.19 23.50
C ASN A 101 -5.59 0.32 23.79
N LYS A 102 -6.38 0.81 24.76
CA LYS A 102 -6.29 2.21 25.21
C LYS A 102 -5.13 2.41 26.18
N ALA A 103 -4.80 1.37 26.95
CA ALA A 103 -3.68 1.37 27.88
C ALA A 103 -2.34 1.14 27.17
N ILE A 104 -2.32 0.37 26.07
CA ILE A 104 -1.07 0.05 25.37
C ILE A 104 -0.37 1.30 24.84
N LYS A 105 0.89 1.47 25.25
CA LYS A 105 1.81 2.46 24.71
C LYS A 105 2.39 1.91 23.40
N ARG A 106 2.17 2.63 22.30
CA ARG A 106 2.62 2.22 20.97
C ARG A 106 3.92 2.92 20.61
N GLU A 107 4.91 2.14 20.15
CA GLU A 107 6.20 2.65 19.67
C GLU A 107 6.06 3.48 18.36
N ARG A 108 4.96 3.30 17.59
CA ARG A 108 4.65 4.05 16.36
C ARG A 108 5.80 4.05 15.34
N PHE A 109 6.23 2.86 14.92
CA PHE A 109 7.25 2.71 13.89
C PHE A 109 6.83 3.31 12.54
N THR A 110 7.79 3.93 11.85
CA THR A 110 7.59 4.42 10.49
C THR A 110 7.43 3.23 9.54
N ILE A 111 6.27 3.15 8.92
CA ILE A 111 5.97 2.19 7.86
C ILE A 111 6.41 2.82 6.53
N PRO A 112 7.22 2.13 5.71
CA PRO A 112 7.64 2.65 4.42
C PRO A 112 6.43 2.89 3.51
N ASN A 113 6.53 3.90 2.64
CA ASN A 113 5.50 4.15 1.65
C ASN A 113 5.52 2.99 0.62
N PRO A 114 4.38 2.36 0.27
CA PRO A 114 4.33 1.35 -0.80
C PRO A 114 5.04 1.77 -2.09
N GLU A 115 5.02 3.06 -2.45
CA GLU A 115 5.73 3.58 -3.62
C GLU A 115 7.26 3.48 -3.51
N GLU A 116 7.84 3.63 -2.31
CA GLU A 116 9.27 3.44 -2.07
C GLU A 116 9.67 1.97 -2.31
N ILE A 117 8.82 1.04 -1.89
CA ILE A 117 9.05 -0.40 -2.12
C ILE A 117 8.98 -0.71 -3.62
N LEU A 118 7.99 -0.16 -4.34
CA LEU A 118 7.85 -0.37 -5.77
C LEU A 118 9.03 0.22 -6.57
N ALA A 119 9.59 1.35 -6.15
CA ALA A 119 10.78 1.93 -6.79
C ALA A 119 12.01 1.01 -6.70
N LYS A 120 12.14 0.19 -5.65
CA LYS A 120 13.23 -0.80 -5.53
C LYS A 120 13.12 -1.96 -6.54
N LEU A 121 11.96 -2.14 -7.16
CA LEU A 121 11.71 -3.20 -8.16
C LEU A 121 12.19 -2.81 -9.57
N ALA A 122 12.83 -1.65 -9.73
CA ALA A 122 13.35 -1.21 -11.03
C ALA A 122 14.26 -2.26 -11.68
N GLY A 123 13.91 -2.65 -12.91
CA GLY A 123 14.64 -3.65 -13.70
C GLY A 123 14.40 -5.11 -13.30
N ALA A 124 13.57 -5.39 -12.28
CA ALA A 124 13.21 -6.74 -11.89
C ALA A 124 12.37 -7.43 -12.99
N LYS A 125 12.60 -8.72 -13.20
CA LYS A 125 11.86 -9.54 -14.18
C LYS A 125 11.17 -10.75 -13.56
N TYR A 126 11.71 -11.24 -12.45
CA TYR A 126 11.20 -12.41 -11.76
C TYR A 126 10.96 -12.08 -10.28
N PHE A 127 9.86 -12.58 -9.75
CA PHE A 127 9.37 -12.25 -8.42
C PHE A 127 8.93 -13.50 -7.68
N SER A 128 9.22 -13.53 -6.38
CA SER A 128 8.68 -14.49 -5.43
C SER A 128 8.11 -13.76 -4.23
N LYS A 129 7.06 -14.33 -3.65
CA LYS A 129 6.36 -13.79 -2.49
C LYS A 129 6.19 -14.87 -1.44
N PHE A 130 6.52 -14.56 -0.20
CA PHE A 130 6.34 -15.44 0.94
C PHE A 130 5.43 -14.77 1.97
N ASP A 131 4.32 -15.42 2.33
CA ASP A 131 3.37 -14.94 3.37
C ASP A 131 3.76 -15.59 4.71
N ALA A 132 3.94 -14.80 5.77
CA ALA A 132 4.26 -15.33 7.09
C ALA A 132 3.07 -16.11 7.69
N THR A 133 3.33 -17.35 8.14
CA THR A 133 2.29 -18.20 8.73
C THR A 133 1.79 -17.61 10.04
N SER A 134 0.54 -17.12 10.05
CA SER A 134 -0.09 -16.55 11.26
C SER A 134 0.84 -15.57 11.99
N GLY A 135 1.41 -14.59 11.27
CA GLY A 135 2.56 -13.77 11.70
C GLY A 135 2.62 -13.41 13.19
N PHE A 136 1.53 -12.89 13.77
CA PHE A 136 1.51 -12.50 15.19
C PHE A 136 1.75 -13.66 16.16
N TRP A 137 1.30 -14.87 15.85
CA TRP A 137 1.57 -16.04 16.69
C TRP A 137 3.04 -16.45 16.67
N GLN A 138 3.86 -15.95 15.75
CA GLN A 138 5.30 -16.20 15.80
C GLN A 138 6.01 -15.33 16.83
N ILE A 139 5.36 -14.26 17.32
CA ILE A 139 5.91 -13.41 18.39
C ILE A 139 5.56 -14.04 19.74
N GLN A 140 6.57 -14.37 20.53
CA GLN A 140 6.38 -14.83 21.90
C GLN A 140 6.17 -13.65 22.85
N LEU A 141 5.20 -13.75 23.76
CA LEU A 141 4.98 -12.76 24.81
C LEU A 141 5.83 -13.11 26.03
N ASP A 142 6.28 -12.10 26.78
CA ASP A 142 6.78 -12.34 28.13
C ASP A 142 5.63 -12.67 29.10
N ALA A 143 5.98 -13.14 30.30
CA ALA A 143 5.01 -13.60 31.30
C ALA A 143 4.01 -12.50 31.74
N GLU A 144 4.44 -11.25 31.85
CA GLU A 144 3.55 -10.15 32.27
C GLU A 144 2.63 -9.74 31.12
N SER A 145 3.16 -9.64 29.89
CA SER A 145 2.33 -9.38 28.71
C SER A 145 1.35 -10.50 28.39
N SER A 146 1.70 -11.73 28.73
CA SER A 146 0.80 -12.89 28.62
C SER A 146 -0.45 -12.72 29.50
N LYS A 147 -0.27 -12.26 30.75
CA LYS A 147 -1.38 -11.95 31.67
C LYS A 147 -2.25 -10.82 31.15
N LEU A 148 -1.66 -9.76 30.60
CA LEU A 148 -2.41 -8.67 29.94
C LEU A 148 -3.29 -9.21 28.82
N CYS A 149 -2.78 -10.17 28.07
CA CYS A 149 -3.46 -10.82 26.96
C CYS A 149 -4.39 -11.97 27.39
N THR A 150 -4.94 -11.96 28.61
CA THR A 150 -5.90 -12.99 29.03
C THR A 150 -7.22 -12.90 28.24
N ILE A 151 -7.63 -14.03 27.66
CA ILE A 151 -8.89 -14.21 26.95
C ILE A 151 -9.92 -14.93 27.82
N LYS A 152 -11.07 -14.30 28.00
CA LYS A 152 -12.20 -14.87 28.71
C LYS A 152 -13.12 -15.60 27.74
N THR A 153 -13.17 -16.92 27.88
CA THR A 153 -14.06 -17.80 27.11
C THR A 153 -15.28 -18.21 27.97
N PRO A 154 -16.34 -18.78 27.37
CA PRO A 154 -17.46 -19.35 28.12
C PRO A 154 -17.10 -20.57 28.98
N PHE A 155 -15.89 -21.12 28.83
CA PHE A 155 -15.48 -22.38 29.46
C PHE A 155 -14.42 -22.14 30.54
N VAL A 156 -13.29 -21.54 30.15
CA VAL A 156 -12.10 -21.32 30.99
C VAL A 156 -11.44 -19.99 30.61
N LEU A 157 -10.66 -19.41 31.53
CA LEU A 157 -9.76 -18.30 31.24
C LEU A 157 -8.44 -18.85 30.67
N TYR A 158 -7.99 -18.28 29.56
CA TYR A 158 -6.70 -18.60 28.99
C TYR A 158 -5.86 -17.35 28.88
N SER A 159 -4.55 -17.45 29.06
CA SER A 159 -3.58 -16.41 28.70
C SER A 159 -2.91 -16.77 27.38
N PHE A 160 -2.60 -15.75 26.58
CA PHE A 160 -1.88 -15.96 25.34
C PHE A 160 -0.38 -16.00 25.63
N GLN A 161 0.30 -17.06 25.16
CA GLN A 161 1.77 -17.15 25.21
C GLN A 161 2.43 -16.54 23.96
N ARG A 162 1.62 -16.35 22.91
CA ARG A 162 2.02 -15.75 21.63
C ARG A 162 1.12 -14.56 21.32
N CYS A 163 1.62 -13.57 20.59
CA CYS A 163 0.89 -12.31 20.40
C CYS A 163 -0.48 -12.54 19.71
N PRO A 164 -1.60 -12.20 20.36
CA PRO A 164 -2.93 -12.47 19.80
C PRO A 164 -3.33 -11.45 18.74
N PHE A 165 -4.17 -11.91 17.80
CA PHE A 165 -4.91 -11.00 16.93
C PHE A 165 -5.83 -10.08 17.75
N GLY A 166 -5.79 -8.78 17.45
CA GLY A 166 -6.60 -7.75 18.09
C GLY A 166 -5.80 -6.70 18.86
N ILE A 167 -4.56 -7.01 19.24
CA ILE A 167 -3.65 -6.07 19.90
C ILE A 167 -3.22 -4.97 18.92
N SER A 168 -3.33 -3.71 19.35
CA SER A 168 -3.12 -2.54 18.49
C SER A 168 -1.66 -2.31 18.07
N SER A 169 -0.70 -2.77 18.86
CA SER A 169 0.75 -2.69 18.57
C SER A 169 1.27 -3.88 17.78
N ALA A 170 0.55 -5.00 17.69
CA ALA A 170 1.04 -6.25 17.09
C ALA A 170 1.50 -6.09 15.63
N PRO A 171 0.77 -5.39 14.74
CA PRO A 171 1.22 -5.20 13.35
C PRO A 171 2.53 -4.42 13.25
N GLU A 172 2.72 -3.41 14.10
CA GLU A 172 3.92 -2.56 14.09
C GLU A 172 5.15 -3.34 14.54
N ILE A 173 5.00 -4.10 15.62
CA ILE A 173 6.07 -4.94 16.18
C ILE A 173 6.43 -6.08 15.23
N PHE A 174 5.43 -6.73 14.62
CA PHE A 174 5.69 -7.77 13.63
C PHE A 174 6.46 -7.20 12.43
N ASN A 175 6.04 -6.05 11.90
CA ASN A 175 6.75 -5.37 10.82
C ASN A 175 8.17 -4.96 11.22
N LYS A 176 8.41 -4.55 12.47
CA LYS A 176 9.76 -4.26 13.02
C LYS A 176 10.66 -5.50 12.97
N TYR A 177 10.15 -6.66 13.39
CA TYR A 177 10.91 -7.92 13.33
C TYR A 177 11.21 -8.32 11.89
N MET A 178 10.21 -8.29 11.01
CA MET A 178 10.37 -8.66 9.61
C MET A 178 11.42 -7.78 8.91
N ARG A 179 11.34 -6.46 9.11
CA ARG A 179 12.34 -5.53 8.57
C ARG A 179 13.73 -5.83 9.10
N LYS A 180 13.88 -6.09 10.40
CA LYS A 180 15.19 -6.43 11.01
C LYS A 180 15.79 -7.71 10.41
N ILE A 181 14.97 -8.71 10.10
CA ILE A 181 15.43 -9.99 9.52
C ILE A 181 15.98 -9.77 8.11
N PHE A 182 15.31 -8.94 7.31
CA PHE A 182 15.63 -8.78 5.88
C PHE A 182 16.38 -7.47 5.54
N GLU A 183 16.73 -6.63 6.53
CA GLU A 183 17.27 -5.27 6.35
C GLU A 183 18.49 -5.22 5.41
N ASN A 184 19.37 -6.21 5.51
CA ASN A 184 20.64 -6.25 4.78
C ASN A 184 20.59 -7.21 3.56
N GLN A 185 19.41 -7.68 3.18
CA GLN A 185 19.26 -8.57 2.03
C GLN A 185 18.89 -7.76 0.78
N GLU A 186 19.84 -7.62 -0.13
CA GLU A 186 19.58 -7.01 -1.43
C GLU A 186 18.54 -7.81 -2.24
N GLY A 187 17.60 -7.10 -2.87
CA GLY A 187 16.53 -7.71 -3.68
C GLY A 187 15.47 -8.43 -2.85
N THR A 188 15.32 -8.05 -1.58
CA THR A 188 14.27 -8.54 -0.69
C THR A 188 13.71 -7.39 0.13
N GLU A 189 12.39 -7.37 0.32
CA GLU A 189 11.72 -6.38 1.15
C GLU A 189 10.54 -7.04 1.86
N SER A 190 10.31 -6.65 3.12
CA SER A 190 9.16 -7.10 3.88
C SER A 190 8.15 -5.97 4.06
N PHE A 191 6.87 -6.27 3.86
CA PHE A 191 5.77 -5.37 4.19
C PHE A 191 4.72 -6.12 5.00
N PHE A 192 4.73 -5.92 6.32
CA PHE A 192 3.95 -6.71 7.27
C PHE A 192 4.17 -8.22 7.08
N ASP A 193 3.13 -8.95 6.68
CA ASP A 193 3.15 -10.41 6.55
C ASP A 193 3.75 -10.89 5.22
N ASP A 194 3.86 -10.02 4.21
CA ASP A 194 4.40 -10.38 2.89
C ASP A 194 5.90 -10.05 2.81
N VAL A 195 6.69 -11.00 2.34
CA VAL A 195 8.09 -10.80 1.93
C VAL A 195 8.17 -10.97 0.43
N ILE A 196 8.62 -9.95 -0.28
CA ILE A 196 8.89 -10.01 -1.70
C ILE A 196 10.39 -10.20 -1.95
N VAL A 197 10.73 -11.11 -2.86
CA VAL A 197 12.08 -11.35 -3.36
C VAL A 197 12.05 -11.17 -4.87
N TRP A 198 13.02 -10.47 -5.45
CA TRP A 198 13.05 -10.24 -6.90
C TRP A 198 14.44 -10.38 -7.50
N GLY A 199 14.48 -10.64 -8.81
CA GLY A 199 15.72 -10.74 -9.59
C GLY A 199 15.55 -10.20 -11.00
N ARG A 200 16.62 -9.68 -11.59
CA ARG A 200 16.72 -9.29 -13.01
C ARG A 200 16.91 -10.51 -13.89
N THR A 201 17.54 -11.55 -13.35
CA THR A 201 17.68 -12.87 -13.98
C THR A 201 17.06 -13.95 -13.10
N TRP A 202 16.77 -15.10 -13.70
CA TRP A 202 16.26 -16.27 -12.97
C TRP A 202 17.22 -16.75 -11.89
N GLN A 203 18.52 -16.81 -12.22
CA GLN A 203 19.57 -17.22 -11.29
C GLN A 203 19.68 -16.27 -10.09
N GLU A 204 19.65 -14.95 -10.33
CA GLU A 204 19.70 -13.94 -9.27
C GLU A 204 18.50 -14.08 -8.32
N LEU A 205 17.30 -14.34 -8.85
CA LEU A 205 16.14 -14.63 -8.02
C LEU A 205 16.39 -15.87 -7.15
N LYS A 206 16.87 -16.97 -7.72
CA LYS A 206 17.12 -18.22 -6.98
C LYS A 206 18.12 -18.05 -5.85
N GLU A 207 19.23 -17.36 -6.10
CA GLU A 207 20.23 -17.08 -5.07
C GLU A 207 19.65 -16.24 -3.92
N ARG A 208 18.78 -15.27 -4.24
CA ARG A 208 18.09 -14.46 -3.23
C ARG A 208 17.00 -15.23 -2.48
N GLU A 209 16.26 -16.12 -3.14
CA GLU A 209 15.30 -17.01 -2.49
C GLU A 209 15.98 -17.88 -1.42
N ILE A 210 17.12 -18.47 -1.77
CA ILE A 210 17.91 -19.31 -0.85
C ILE A 210 18.33 -18.49 0.38
N LYS A 211 18.92 -17.30 0.18
CA LYS A 211 19.31 -16.39 1.27
C LYS A 211 18.11 -15.98 2.14
N CYS A 212 16.96 -15.70 1.51
CA CYS A 212 15.73 -15.36 2.22
C CYS A 212 15.27 -16.53 3.12
N MET A 213 15.34 -17.76 2.62
CA MET A 213 14.98 -18.94 3.42
C MET A 213 15.98 -19.22 4.53
N GLU A 214 17.27 -19.00 4.30
CA GLU A 214 18.31 -19.14 5.34
C GLU A 214 18.09 -18.15 6.48
N LEU A 215 17.81 -16.88 6.17
CA LEU A 215 17.47 -15.87 7.18
C LEU A 215 16.19 -16.23 7.93
N ALA A 216 15.17 -16.72 7.23
CA ALA A 216 13.94 -17.18 7.86
C ALA A 216 14.19 -18.36 8.81
N ARG A 217 14.98 -19.36 8.37
CA ARG A 217 15.39 -20.51 9.19
C ARG A 217 16.17 -20.08 10.43
N MET A 218 17.16 -19.20 10.29
CA MET A 218 17.97 -18.68 11.40
C MET A 218 17.13 -17.98 12.47
N ASN A 219 16.06 -17.30 12.06
CA ASN A 219 15.15 -16.59 12.96
C ASN A 219 13.90 -17.41 13.31
N ASN A 220 13.83 -18.67 12.88
CA ASN A 220 12.67 -19.55 13.03
C ASN A 220 11.33 -18.89 12.61
N LEU A 221 11.41 -18.03 11.60
CA LEU A 221 10.28 -17.46 10.89
C LEU A 221 9.72 -18.53 9.95
N LYS A 222 8.40 -18.74 9.96
CA LYS A 222 7.73 -19.69 9.09
C LYS A 222 6.86 -19.01 8.04
N PHE A 223 6.90 -19.53 6.82
CA PHE A 223 6.07 -19.08 5.71
C PHE A 223 4.93 -20.05 5.42
N ASN A 224 3.87 -19.53 4.83
CA ASN A 224 2.70 -20.27 4.43
C ASN A 224 2.88 -20.73 2.97
N LYS A 225 3.07 -22.03 2.78
CA LYS A 225 3.30 -22.62 1.46
C LYS A 225 2.15 -22.36 0.47
N GLU A 226 0.90 -22.47 0.90
CA GLU A 226 -0.28 -22.33 0.03
C GLU A 226 -0.48 -20.90 -0.49
N LYS A 227 -0.02 -19.90 0.26
CA LYS A 227 -0.12 -18.49 -0.12
C LYS A 227 1.16 -17.92 -0.73
N SER A 228 2.26 -18.67 -0.68
CA SER A 228 3.52 -18.26 -1.27
C SER A 228 3.48 -18.45 -2.78
N VAL A 229 4.12 -17.55 -3.52
CA VAL A 229 4.21 -17.56 -4.98
C VAL A 229 5.68 -17.57 -5.36
N LEU A 230 6.11 -18.53 -6.18
CA LEU A 230 7.52 -18.67 -6.55
C LEU A 230 7.75 -18.40 -8.04
N GLY A 231 8.77 -17.60 -8.34
CA GLY A 231 9.32 -17.45 -9.68
C GLY A 231 8.30 -17.01 -10.72
N ALA A 232 7.46 -16.04 -10.36
CA ALA A 232 6.46 -15.46 -11.23
C ALA A 232 7.06 -14.28 -12.02
N THR A 233 6.62 -14.10 -13.27
CA THR A 233 6.94 -12.91 -14.09
C THR A 233 5.96 -11.77 -13.81
N GLU A 234 4.77 -12.10 -13.29
CA GLU A 234 3.77 -11.15 -12.79
C GLU A 234 3.32 -11.57 -11.39
N LEU A 235 3.23 -10.62 -10.46
CA LEU A 235 2.90 -10.90 -9.05
C LEU A 235 1.90 -9.88 -8.51
N LYS A 236 0.90 -10.34 -7.75
CA LYS A 236 0.02 -9.47 -6.96
C LYS A 236 0.71 -9.08 -5.66
N TYR A 237 1.08 -7.80 -5.53
CA TYR A 237 1.79 -7.26 -4.38
C TYR A 237 1.38 -5.81 -4.08
N LEU A 238 1.19 -5.46 -2.81
CA LEU A 238 0.71 -4.14 -2.35
C LEU A 238 -0.56 -3.66 -3.07
N GLY A 239 -1.42 -4.60 -3.46
CA GLY A 239 -2.67 -4.35 -4.19
C GLY A 239 -2.49 -3.80 -5.62
N HIS A 240 -1.36 -4.14 -6.25
CA HIS A 240 -1.06 -3.94 -7.65
C HIS A 240 -0.61 -5.27 -8.27
N ILE A 241 -0.71 -5.38 -9.60
CA ILE A 241 0.02 -6.40 -10.36
C ILE A 241 1.35 -5.78 -10.75
N ILE A 242 2.46 -6.39 -10.34
CA ILE A 242 3.81 -5.97 -10.71
C ILE A 242 4.39 -6.93 -11.74
N SER A 243 5.12 -6.41 -12.71
CA SER A 243 5.83 -7.17 -13.75
C SER A 243 7.12 -6.44 -14.15
N SER A 244 7.85 -7.00 -15.12
CA SER A 244 9.00 -6.31 -15.74
C SER A 244 8.60 -5.01 -16.42
N GLU A 245 7.35 -4.92 -16.89
CA GLU A 245 6.84 -3.75 -17.58
C GLU A 245 6.45 -2.62 -16.64
N GLY A 246 6.16 -2.91 -15.38
CA GLY A 246 5.76 -1.90 -14.40
C GLY A 246 4.75 -2.41 -13.38
N SER A 247 3.89 -1.50 -12.95
CA SER A 247 2.76 -1.77 -12.07
C SER A 247 1.44 -1.50 -12.78
N GLN A 248 0.46 -2.35 -12.52
CA GLN A 248 -0.91 -2.27 -13.03
C GLN A 248 -1.92 -2.33 -11.88
N PRO A 249 -3.13 -1.79 -12.07
CA PRO A 249 -4.21 -1.94 -11.09
C PRO A 249 -4.62 -3.42 -10.95
N ASP A 250 -4.93 -3.83 -9.71
CA ASP A 250 -5.43 -5.18 -9.42
C ASP A 250 -6.81 -5.41 -10.08
N PRO A 251 -6.97 -6.47 -10.90
CA PRO A 251 -8.22 -6.77 -11.58
C PRO A 251 -9.43 -6.91 -10.65
N GLU A 252 -9.23 -7.47 -9.45
CA GLU A 252 -10.29 -7.61 -8.45
C GLU A 252 -10.75 -6.24 -7.92
N LYS A 253 -9.81 -5.29 -7.80
CA LYS A 253 -10.12 -3.91 -7.38
C LYS A 253 -10.85 -3.16 -8.50
N ILE A 254 -10.44 -3.35 -9.74
CA ILE A 254 -11.12 -2.78 -10.91
C ILE A 254 -12.56 -3.29 -10.97
N GLN A 255 -12.75 -4.61 -10.86
CA GLN A 255 -14.07 -5.21 -10.84
C GLN A 255 -14.92 -4.67 -9.69
N ALA A 256 -14.36 -4.57 -8.48
CA ALA A 256 -15.08 -4.03 -7.34
C ALA A 256 -15.47 -2.55 -7.50
N ILE A 257 -14.70 -1.75 -8.25
CA ILE A 257 -15.06 -0.37 -8.61
C ILE A 257 -16.22 -0.37 -9.63
N ASN A 258 -16.12 -1.20 -10.67
CA ASN A 258 -17.09 -1.26 -11.75
C ASN A 258 -18.46 -1.82 -11.30
N ASP A 259 -18.45 -2.80 -10.39
CA ASP A 259 -19.67 -3.44 -9.86
C ASP A 259 -20.34 -2.61 -8.75
N MET A 260 -19.69 -1.54 -8.27
CA MET A 260 -20.18 -0.75 -7.14
C MET A 260 -21.41 0.08 -7.52
N LYS A 261 -22.52 -0.17 -6.82
CA LYS A 261 -23.74 0.64 -6.95
C LYS A 261 -23.66 1.91 -6.11
N ILE A 262 -23.94 3.06 -6.73
CA ILE A 262 -23.93 4.37 -6.08
C ILE A 262 -25.37 4.86 -5.91
N GLN A 263 -25.93 4.71 -4.71
CA GLN A 263 -27.33 5.05 -4.43
C GLN A 263 -27.51 6.32 -3.58
N ASP A 264 -26.50 6.67 -2.78
CA ASP A 264 -26.54 7.80 -1.87
C ASP A 264 -25.17 8.46 -1.69
N LYS A 265 -25.12 9.58 -0.94
CA LYS A 265 -23.87 10.30 -0.64
C LYS A 265 -22.82 9.40 0.03
N LYS A 266 -23.24 8.45 0.88
CA LYS A 266 -22.32 7.50 1.54
C LYS A 266 -21.73 6.51 0.55
N GLY A 267 -22.53 5.97 -0.36
CA GLY A 267 -22.10 5.10 -1.45
C GLY A 267 -21.13 5.82 -2.37
N LEU A 268 -21.41 7.09 -2.70
CA LEU A 268 -20.52 7.90 -3.53
C LEU A 268 -19.18 8.21 -2.85
N GLN A 269 -19.17 8.49 -1.54
CA GLN A 269 -17.94 8.64 -0.77
C GLN A 269 -17.10 7.36 -0.78
N ARG A 270 -17.73 6.19 -0.65
CA ARG A 270 -17.03 4.89 -0.75
C ARG A 270 -16.45 4.68 -2.16
N TYR A 271 -17.23 4.96 -3.19
CA TYR A 271 -16.79 4.87 -4.59
C TYR A 271 -15.59 5.76 -4.85
N LEU A 272 -15.66 7.05 -4.50
CA LEU A 272 -14.53 7.99 -4.67
C LEU A 272 -13.30 7.57 -3.86
N GLY A 273 -13.48 6.98 -2.68
CA GLY A 273 -12.40 6.40 -1.90
C GLY A 273 -11.68 5.27 -2.64
N MET A 274 -12.43 4.37 -3.29
CA MET A 274 -11.86 3.29 -4.10
C MET A 274 -11.22 3.82 -5.40
N VAL A 275 -11.83 4.79 -6.05
CA VAL A 275 -11.26 5.44 -7.24
C VAL A 275 -9.96 6.17 -6.92
N THR A 276 -9.85 6.79 -5.74
CA THR A 276 -8.61 7.45 -5.30
C THR A 276 -7.45 6.46 -5.19
N TYR A 277 -7.72 5.22 -4.76
CA TYR A 277 -6.70 4.17 -4.68
C TYR A 277 -6.06 3.84 -6.03
N VAL A 278 -6.86 3.82 -7.10
CA VAL A 278 -6.39 3.63 -8.48
C VAL A 278 -6.03 4.95 -9.17
N GLY A 279 -6.08 6.09 -8.47
CA GLY A 279 -5.97 7.40 -9.10
C GLY A 279 -4.63 7.70 -9.75
N LYS A 280 -3.54 7.05 -9.31
CA LYS A 280 -2.22 7.16 -9.96
C LYS A 280 -2.19 6.60 -11.39
N PHE A 281 -3.16 5.77 -11.75
CA PHE A 281 -3.33 5.17 -13.06
C PHE A 281 -4.24 5.96 -13.99
N VAL A 282 -4.93 6.99 -13.47
CA VAL A 282 -5.94 7.75 -14.21
C VAL A 282 -5.46 9.19 -14.39
N PRO A 283 -5.15 9.62 -15.61
CA PRO A 283 -4.78 11.02 -15.87
C PRO A 283 -5.97 11.94 -15.55
N ASN A 284 -5.66 13.12 -14.99
CA ASN A 284 -6.65 14.17 -14.71
C ASN A 284 -7.89 13.72 -13.92
N LEU A 285 -7.73 12.72 -13.05
CA LEU A 285 -8.83 12.15 -12.26
C LEU A 285 -9.64 13.21 -11.51
N SER A 286 -8.98 14.25 -11.01
CA SER A 286 -9.66 15.32 -10.28
C SER A 286 -10.70 16.03 -11.13
N GLU A 287 -10.49 16.19 -12.43
CA GLU A 287 -11.45 16.80 -13.34
C GLU A 287 -12.60 15.85 -13.66
N ILE A 288 -12.28 14.60 -13.99
CA ILE A 288 -13.27 13.56 -14.28
C ILE A 288 -14.23 13.36 -13.11
N THR A 289 -13.72 13.37 -11.87
CA THR A 289 -14.51 13.19 -10.65
C THR A 289 -15.25 14.44 -10.18
N LYS A 290 -15.16 15.57 -10.88
CA LYS A 290 -15.83 16.81 -10.46
C LYS A 290 -17.36 16.66 -10.33
N PRO A 291 -18.10 16.17 -11.35
CA PRO A 291 -19.56 16.04 -11.26
C PRO A 291 -20.00 15.17 -10.08
N LEU A 292 -19.19 14.17 -9.72
CA LEU A 292 -19.40 13.30 -8.58
C LEU A 292 -19.19 14.03 -7.26
N ARG A 293 -18.06 14.74 -7.09
CA ARG A 293 -17.78 15.48 -5.85
C ARG A 293 -18.77 16.62 -5.60
N ASP A 294 -19.34 17.21 -6.65
CA ASP A 294 -20.33 18.26 -6.52
C ASP A 294 -21.60 17.76 -5.80
N LEU A 295 -21.97 16.48 -5.94
CA LEU A 295 -23.07 15.85 -5.17
C LEU A 295 -22.77 15.68 -3.67
N LEU A 296 -21.49 15.76 -3.27
CA LEU A 296 -21.06 15.63 -1.87
C LEU A 296 -20.98 16.96 -1.12
N GLN A 297 -21.23 18.08 -1.80
CA GLN A 297 -21.24 19.39 -1.15
C GLN A 297 -22.39 19.48 -0.14
N LYS A 298 -22.22 20.34 0.88
CA LYS A 298 -23.12 20.45 2.04
C LYS A 298 -24.56 20.73 1.62
N ASP A 299 -24.74 21.65 0.68
CA ASP A 299 -26.05 22.13 0.23
C ASP A 299 -26.47 21.53 -1.13
N ALA A 300 -25.73 20.53 -1.63
CA ALA A 300 -26.06 19.87 -2.88
C ALA A 300 -27.28 18.94 -2.72
N VAL A 301 -28.29 19.17 -3.57
CA VAL A 301 -29.41 18.24 -3.78
C VAL A 301 -28.87 16.96 -4.42
N TRP A 302 -29.26 15.82 -3.88
CA TRP A 302 -28.89 14.53 -4.45
C TRP A 302 -29.71 14.29 -5.72
N GLN A 303 -29.10 14.60 -6.87
CA GLN A 303 -29.69 14.36 -8.18
C GLN A 303 -28.62 13.75 -9.09
N TRP A 304 -28.83 12.49 -9.47
CA TRP A 304 -27.97 11.82 -10.44
C TRP A 304 -28.38 12.24 -11.86
N THR A 305 -27.43 12.75 -12.64
CA THR A 305 -27.64 13.23 -14.01
C THR A 305 -26.68 12.52 -14.97
N PRO A 306 -26.86 12.64 -16.29
CA PRO A 306 -25.95 12.02 -17.26
C PRO A 306 -24.47 12.40 -17.08
N ALA A 307 -24.18 13.58 -16.50
CA ALA A 307 -22.80 14.00 -16.22
C ALA A 307 -22.09 13.10 -15.19
N GLN A 308 -22.84 12.52 -14.24
CA GLN A 308 -22.27 11.56 -13.29
C GLN A 308 -22.05 10.19 -13.92
N ASP A 309 -22.96 9.74 -14.79
CA ASP A 309 -22.76 8.50 -15.57
C ASP A 309 -21.55 8.60 -16.48
N GLU A 310 -21.39 9.73 -17.19
CA GLU A 310 -20.22 9.98 -18.03
C GLU A 310 -18.92 9.96 -17.22
N ALA A 311 -18.91 10.57 -16.03
CA ALA A 311 -17.76 10.54 -15.13
C ALA A 311 -17.39 9.11 -14.68
N VAL A 312 -18.38 8.31 -14.28
CA VAL A 312 -18.18 6.90 -13.88
C VAL A 312 -17.67 6.06 -15.06
N ASN A 313 -18.23 6.24 -16.25
CA ASN A 313 -17.82 5.53 -17.45
C ASN A 313 -16.39 5.88 -17.85
N LYS A 314 -16.01 7.16 -17.85
CA LYS A 314 -14.62 7.59 -18.13
C LYS A 314 -13.62 6.99 -17.14
N ILE A 315 -13.97 6.93 -15.85
CA ILE A 315 -13.12 6.29 -14.83
C ILE A 315 -12.98 4.80 -15.12
N SER A 316 -14.10 4.11 -15.38
CA SER A 316 -14.13 2.68 -15.69
C SER A 316 -13.30 2.35 -16.92
N GLU A 317 -13.44 3.10 -18.01
CA GLU A 317 -12.65 2.92 -19.23
C GLU A 317 -11.15 3.11 -18.98
N ALA A 318 -10.78 4.15 -18.23
CA ALA A 318 -9.38 4.45 -17.92
C ALA A 318 -8.71 3.31 -17.13
N ILE A 319 -9.41 2.74 -16.13
CA ILE A 319 -8.84 1.67 -15.30
C ILE A 319 -8.96 0.28 -15.95
N THR A 320 -9.99 0.04 -16.75
CA THR A 320 -10.24 -1.27 -17.39
C THR A 320 -9.20 -1.59 -18.47
N LYS A 321 -8.62 -0.56 -19.10
CA LYS A 321 -7.47 -0.70 -20.01
C LYS A 321 -6.19 -1.20 -19.33
N ARG A 322 -6.18 -1.36 -17.99
CA ARG A 322 -5.03 -1.77 -17.17
C ARG A 322 -3.75 -0.99 -17.51
N PRO A 323 -3.80 0.34 -17.36
CA PRO A 323 -2.63 1.18 -17.52
C PRO A 323 -1.42 0.62 -16.78
N THR A 324 -0.29 0.53 -17.49
CA THR A 324 0.98 0.09 -16.91
C THR A 324 1.83 1.31 -16.61
N LEU A 325 2.10 1.53 -15.33
CA LEU A 325 3.03 2.57 -14.88
C LEU A 325 4.41 1.95 -14.72
N LYS A 326 5.44 2.53 -15.34
CA LYS A 326 6.82 2.04 -15.21
C LYS A 326 7.30 2.19 -13.77
N HIS A 327 8.13 1.25 -13.31
CA HIS A 327 8.83 1.40 -12.03
C HIS A 327 9.78 2.59 -12.11
N PHE A 328 9.86 3.36 -11.03
CA PHE A 328 10.78 4.49 -10.97
C PHE A 328 12.23 3.99 -10.93
N ASP A 329 13.08 4.46 -11.85
CA ASP A 329 14.51 4.19 -11.87
C ASP A 329 15.28 5.40 -11.32
N PRO A 330 15.98 5.28 -10.18
CA PRO A 330 16.73 6.39 -9.60
C PRO A 330 17.79 6.99 -10.52
N ASN A 331 18.31 6.22 -11.48
CA ASN A 331 19.43 6.62 -12.35
C ASN A 331 19.01 7.33 -13.63
N LYS A 332 17.71 7.40 -13.91
CA LYS A 332 17.19 8.03 -15.13
C LYS A 332 16.78 9.48 -14.88
N GLU A 333 16.83 10.27 -15.95
CA GLU A 333 16.29 11.62 -15.94
C GLU A 333 14.79 11.61 -15.63
N VAL A 334 14.33 12.70 -15.02
CA VAL A 334 12.95 12.86 -14.60
C VAL A 334 12.33 14.05 -15.29
N THR A 335 11.19 13.81 -15.93
CA THR A 335 10.34 14.86 -16.48
C THR A 335 9.05 14.89 -15.68
N VAL A 336 8.60 16.09 -15.32
CA VAL A 336 7.29 16.32 -14.70
C VAL A 336 6.45 17.11 -15.67
N SER A 337 5.39 16.52 -16.19
CA SER A 337 4.36 17.26 -16.94
C SER A 337 3.31 17.74 -15.96
N SER A 338 2.94 19.02 -16.01
CA SER A 338 1.97 19.63 -15.10
C SER A 338 1.02 20.54 -15.86
N ASP A 339 -0.24 20.54 -15.44
CA ASP A 339 -1.32 21.28 -16.10
C ASP A 339 -2.37 21.71 -15.07
N SER A 340 -3.10 22.78 -15.39
CA SER A 340 -4.21 23.28 -14.59
C SER A 340 -5.46 23.55 -15.44
N SER A 341 -6.58 22.99 -15.01
CA SER A 341 -7.88 23.30 -15.59
C SER A 341 -8.64 24.33 -14.75
N GLN A 342 -9.85 24.68 -15.18
CA GLN A 342 -10.72 25.57 -14.41
C GLN A 342 -11.01 25.03 -13.00
N TYR A 343 -10.94 23.71 -12.81
CA TYR A 343 -11.43 23.04 -11.60
C TYR A 343 -10.39 22.21 -10.85
N GLY A 344 -9.29 21.85 -11.50
CA GLY A 344 -8.31 20.91 -10.94
C GLY A 344 -6.90 21.16 -11.42
N LEU A 345 -5.97 20.47 -10.77
CA LEU A 345 -4.57 20.36 -11.12
C LEU A 345 -4.32 18.92 -11.56
N GLY A 346 -3.51 18.76 -12.60
CA GLY A 346 -3.00 17.49 -13.09
C GLY A 346 -1.47 17.50 -13.10
N ALA A 347 -0.87 16.36 -12.81
CA ALA A 347 0.55 16.15 -12.98
C ALA A 347 0.86 14.69 -13.34
N ALA A 348 1.93 14.49 -14.09
CA ALA A 348 2.49 13.19 -14.42
C ALA A 348 3.99 13.21 -14.17
N LEU A 349 4.51 12.17 -13.52
CA LEU A 349 5.93 11.89 -13.39
C LEU A 349 6.32 10.94 -14.51
N LEU A 350 7.32 11.31 -15.32
CA LEU A 350 7.77 10.55 -16.47
C LEU A 350 9.27 10.25 -16.43
N GLN A 351 9.64 9.10 -16.99
CA GLN A 351 11.02 8.73 -17.30
C GLN A 351 11.06 8.09 -18.69
N ASP A 352 11.98 8.53 -19.54
CA ASP A 352 12.10 8.08 -20.94
C ASP A 352 10.76 8.10 -21.70
N GLY A 353 9.93 9.13 -21.49
CA GLY A 353 8.62 9.27 -22.12
C GLY A 353 7.51 8.37 -21.55
N HIS A 354 7.81 7.53 -20.56
CA HIS A 354 6.83 6.65 -19.92
C HIS A 354 6.37 7.19 -18.58
N VAL A 355 5.09 6.97 -18.25
CA VAL A 355 4.52 7.43 -16.98
C VAL A 355 4.92 6.49 -15.84
N VAL A 356 5.45 7.08 -14.76
CA VAL A 356 5.73 6.42 -13.48
C VAL A 356 4.56 6.61 -12.50
N SER A 357 3.94 7.80 -12.49
CA SER A 357 2.81 8.09 -11.62
C SER A 357 2.02 9.31 -12.08
N HIS A 358 0.68 9.24 -11.99
CA HIS A 358 -0.18 10.42 -12.09
C HIS A 358 -0.56 10.97 -10.73
N ALA A 359 -0.79 12.28 -10.70
CA ALA A 359 -1.32 12.99 -9.55
C ALA A 359 -2.38 13.99 -9.99
N SER A 360 -3.44 14.13 -9.20
CA SER A 360 -4.42 15.18 -9.44
C SER A 360 -5.09 15.63 -8.14
N ARG A 361 -5.52 16.89 -8.11
CA ARG A 361 -6.25 17.49 -6.98
C ARG A 361 -7.20 18.57 -7.46
N SER A 362 -8.36 18.68 -6.83
CA SER A 362 -9.29 19.79 -7.08
C SER A 362 -8.76 21.12 -6.55
N LEU A 363 -9.06 22.19 -7.27
CA LEU A 363 -8.87 23.55 -6.79
C LEU A 363 -9.93 23.89 -5.74
N ASN A 364 -9.48 24.52 -4.65
CA ASN A 364 -10.37 25.15 -3.68
C ASN A 364 -11.00 26.44 -4.26
N PRO A 365 -12.05 27.01 -3.63
CA PRO A 365 -12.73 28.20 -4.17
C PRO A 365 -11.80 29.39 -4.43
N ALA A 366 -10.81 29.63 -3.57
CA ALA A 366 -9.86 30.74 -3.74
C ALA A 366 -8.87 30.48 -4.90
N GLU A 367 -8.42 29.23 -5.06
CA GLU A 367 -7.56 28.81 -6.17
C GLU A 367 -8.28 28.89 -7.52
N ARG A 368 -9.59 28.58 -7.58
CA ARG A 368 -10.40 28.68 -8.81
C ARG A 368 -10.48 30.11 -9.36
N ASN A 369 -10.49 31.10 -8.47
CA ASN A 369 -10.55 32.52 -8.81
C ASN A 369 -9.17 33.13 -9.14
N SER A 370 -8.10 32.34 -9.09
CA SER A 370 -6.74 32.78 -9.44
C SER A 370 -6.59 32.94 -10.95
N ALA A 371 -5.65 33.78 -11.39
CA ALA A 371 -5.34 33.92 -12.81
C ALA A 371 -4.75 32.61 -13.37
N GLN A 372 -4.89 32.35 -14.68
CA GLN A 372 -4.41 31.09 -15.28
C GLN A 372 -2.94 30.84 -14.99
N ILE A 373 -2.08 31.86 -15.17
CA ILE A 373 -0.65 31.77 -14.87
C ILE A 373 -0.35 31.37 -13.41
N GLU A 374 -1.19 31.78 -12.46
CA GLU A 374 -1.06 31.40 -11.05
C GLU A 374 -1.48 29.95 -10.82
N LYS A 375 -2.51 29.47 -11.54
CA LYS A 375 -2.94 28.07 -11.50
C LYS A 375 -1.90 27.14 -12.12
N GLU A 376 -1.27 27.55 -13.22
CA GLU A 376 -0.17 26.81 -13.83
C GLU A 376 1.06 26.78 -12.93
N THR A 377 1.42 27.90 -12.30
CA THR A 377 2.50 27.88 -11.31
C THR A 377 2.15 26.97 -10.13
N LEU A 378 0.89 26.95 -9.70
CA LEU A 378 0.40 26.09 -8.63
C LEU A 378 0.39 24.61 -9.04
N SER A 379 0.15 24.26 -10.31
CA SER A 379 0.24 22.87 -10.80
C SER A 379 1.66 22.34 -10.66
N VAL A 380 2.68 23.16 -10.98
CA VAL A 380 4.09 22.84 -10.74
C VAL A 380 4.36 22.63 -9.25
N VAL A 381 3.94 23.55 -8.38
CA VAL A 381 4.09 23.39 -6.91
C VAL A 381 3.46 22.09 -6.43
N PHE A 382 2.23 21.80 -6.86
CA PHE A 382 1.52 20.59 -6.50
C PHE A 382 2.27 19.33 -6.96
N ALA A 383 2.73 19.30 -8.20
CA ALA A 383 3.50 18.18 -8.74
C ALA A 383 4.76 17.92 -7.91
N TYR A 384 5.48 18.98 -7.52
CA TYR A 384 6.72 18.85 -6.76
C TYR A 384 6.51 18.46 -5.29
N GLU A 385 5.44 18.94 -4.67
CA GLU A 385 5.06 18.49 -3.33
C GLU A 385 4.63 17.02 -3.37
N LYS A 386 3.91 16.61 -4.41
CA LYS A 386 3.39 15.24 -4.55
C LYS A 386 4.47 14.22 -4.91
N PHE A 387 5.39 14.57 -5.79
CA PHE A 387 6.47 13.69 -6.25
C PHE A 387 7.80 13.93 -5.51
N HIS A 388 7.77 14.63 -4.36
CA HIS A 388 8.96 15.01 -3.60
C HIS A 388 9.97 13.87 -3.43
N GLN A 389 9.51 12.67 -3.05
CA GLN A 389 10.36 11.49 -2.83
C GLN A 389 11.13 11.03 -4.09
N PHE A 390 10.63 11.33 -5.28
CA PHE A 390 11.25 10.94 -6.55
C PHE A 390 12.18 12.02 -7.10
N ILE A 391 11.89 13.29 -6.81
CA ILE A 391 12.49 14.43 -7.52
C ILE A 391 13.46 15.28 -6.66
N TYR A 392 13.42 15.13 -5.34
CA TYR A 392 14.29 15.91 -4.47
C TYR A 392 15.77 15.51 -4.65
N GLY A 393 16.67 16.49 -4.67
CA GLY A 393 18.11 16.27 -4.82
C GLY A 393 18.59 16.00 -6.25
N ARG A 394 17.73 16.20 -7.27
CA ARG A 394 18.09 16.06 -8.70
C ARG A 394 17.56 17.24 -9.52
N THR A 395 18.15 17.45 -10.70
CA THR A 395 17.64 18.36 -11.72
C THR A 395 16.44 17.73 -12.42
N VAL A 396 15.34 18.47 -12.53
CA VAL A 396 14.06 17.96 -13.06
C VAL A 396 13.56 18.88 -14.17
N LYS A 397 13.23 18.28 -15.31
CA LYS A 397 12.60 18.99 -16.43
C LYS A 397 11.10 19.10 -16.16
N VAL A 398 10.54 20.28 -16.32
CA VAL A 398 9.11 20.54 -16.15
C VAL A 398 8.51 20.92 -17.48
N GLU A 399 7.52 20.16 -17.91
CA GLU A 399 6.72 20.47 -19.08
C GLU A 399 5.40 21.09 -18.64
N ASN A 400 5.05 22.21 -19.26
CA ASN A 400 3.79 22.89 -19.01
C ASN A 400 3.27 23.52 -20.32
N GLU A 401 1.95 23.52 -20.50
CA GLU A 401 1.31 24.03 -21.72
C GLU A 401 1.22 25.56 -21.78
N HIS A 402 1.59 26.26 -20.72
CA HIS A 402 1.47 27.70 -20.66
C HIS A 402 2.82 28.39 -20.88
N LYS A 403 3.10 28.76 -22.15
CA LYS A 403 4.36 29.39 -22.60
C LYS A 403 4.89 30.52 -21.70
N PRO A 404 4.07 31.45 -21.16
CA PRO A 404 4.57 32.50 -20.27
C PRO A 404 5.27 31.99 -19.00
N LEU A 405 5.01 30.74 -18.58
CA LEU A 405 5.59 30.15 -17.38
C LEU A 405 7.12 30.03 -17.50
N GLU A 406 7.66 29.66 -18.66
CA GLU A 406 9.12 29.64 -18.89
C GLU A 406 9.77 31.00 -18.58
N SER A 407 9.09 32.08 -18.97
CA SER A 407 9.59 33.44 -18.78
C SER A 407 9.54 33.85 -17.32
N ILE A 408 8.54 33.37 -16.56
CA ILE A 408 8.40 33.66 -15.14
C ILE A 408 9.52 33.01 -14.34
N PHE A 409 9.84 31.75 -14.61
CA PHE A 409 10.90 31.03 -13.89
C PHE A 409 12.31 31.56 -14.21
N LYS A 410 12.49 32.27 -15.32
CA LYS A 410 13.75 32.96 -15.67
C LYS A 410 13.89 34.36 -15.07
N LYS A 411 12.79 34.99 -14.63
CA LYS A 411 12.79 36.34 -14.05
C LYS A 411 13.23 36.30 -12.59
N SER A 412 13.79 37.43 -12.11
CA SER A 412 13.97 37.65 -10.68
C SER A 412 12.62 37.53 -9.97
N MET A 413 12.59 36.78 -8.85
CA MET A 413 11.40 36.60 -8.03
C MET A 413 10.79 37.94 -7.60
N SER A 414 11.60 38.99 -7.39
CA SER A 414 11.13 40.34 -7.06
C SER A 414 10.17 40.94 -8.10
N ASN A 415 10.25 40.48 -9.35
CA ASN A 415 9.47 40.99 -10.48
C ASN A 415 8.21 40.15 -10.76
N CYS A 416 7.96 39.11 -9.97
CA CYS A 416 6.78 38.26 -10.10
C CYS A 416 5.63 38.76 -9.21
N PRO A 417 4.36 38.47 -9.55
CA PRO A 417 3.22 38.73 -8.66
C PRO A 417 3.37 38.01 -7.31
N SER A 418 2.86 38.58 -6.22
CA SER A 418 3.08 38.08 -4.85
C SER A 418 2.66 36.61 -4.63
N ARG A 419 1.61 36.13 -5.30
CA ARG A 419 1.19 34.71 -5.24
C ARG A 419 2.23 33.80 -5.90
N ILE A 420 2.74 34.19 -7.07
CA ILE A 420 3.80 33.48 -7.78
C ILE A 420 5.09 33.50 -6.97
N GLN A 421 5.46 34.62 -6.34
CA GLN A 421 6.61 34.68 -5.42
C GLN A 421 6.51 33.62 -4.32
N ARG A 422 5.34 33.49 -3.68
CA ARG A 422 5.12 32.47 -2.65
C ARG A 422 5.26 31.04 -3.18
N PHE A 423 4.85 30.81 -4.42
CA PHE A 423 5.03 29.51 -5.08
C PHE A 423 6.49 29.24 -5.41
N MET A 424 7.22 30.24 -5.93
CA MET A 424 8.67 30.14 -6.21
C MET A 424 9.47 29.85 -4.94
N LEU A 425 9.11 30.46 -3.80
CA LEU A 425 9.73 30.16 -2.51
C LEU A 425 9.59 28.69 -2.10
N LYS A 426 8.44 28.07 -2.36
CA LYS A 426 8.25 26.63 -2.10
C LYS A 426 9.10 25.76 -3.03
N LEU A 427 9.31 26.22 -4.26
CA LEU A 427 10.05 25.52 -5.29
C LEU A 427 11.57 25.69 -5.17
N GLN A 428 12.05 26.69 -4.42
CA GLN A 428 13.47 27.04 -4.28
C GLN A 428 14.38 25.89 -3.79
N LYS A 429 13.81 24.91 -3.07
CA LYS A 429 14.54 23.73 -2.61
C LYS A 429 14.76 22.66 -3.69
N TYR A 430 14.27 22.88 -4.91
CA TYR A 430 14.40 21.98 -6.05
C TYR A 430 15.16 22.65 -7.19
N ASP A 431 15.85 21.84 -7.98
CA ASP A 431 16.50 22.28 -9.22
C ASP A 431 15.55 22.03 -10.40
N ILE A 432 14.95 23.11 -10.90
CA ILE A 432 13.80 23.08 -11.81
C ILE A 432 14.15 23.73 -13.14
N GLN A 433 13.91 23.01 -14.23
CA GLN A 433 14.02 23.54 -15.59
C GLN A 433 12.65 23.53 -16.28
N VAL A 434 11.98 24.68 -16.31
CA VAL A 434 10.66 24.82 -16.94
C VAL A 434 10.79 25.03 -18.45
N THR A 435 10.11 24.18 -19.20
CA THR A 435 10.00 24.21 -20.66
C THR A 435 8.54 24.17 -21.10
N TYR A 436 8.21 24.99 -22.09
CA TYR A 436 6.93 25.02 -22.75
C TYR A 436 6.82 23.80 -23.67
N ARG A 437 5.70 23.09 -23.56
CA ARG A 437 5.34 22.03 -24.48
C ARG A 437 3.86 22.16 -24.82
N PRO A 438 3.47 22.22 -26.11
CA PRO A 438 2.06 22.31 -26.48
C PRO A 438 1.25 21.17 -25.85
N GLY A 439 0.04 21.43 -25.38
CA GLY A 439 -0.78 20.42 -24.69
C GLY A 439 -1.05 19.15 -25.52
N LYS A 440 -1.08 19.25 -26.86
CA LYS A 440 -1.17 18.11 -27.78
C LYS A 440 0.06 17.20 -27.77
N GLU A 441 1.22 17.75 -27.40
CA GLU A 441 2.51 17.07 -27.35
C GLU A 441 2.91 16.69 -25.92
N MET A 442 2.28 17.31 -24.90
CA MET A 442 2.42 16.84 -23.53
C MET A 442 1.83 15.43 -23.46
N ILE A 443 2.68 14.49 -23.05
CA ILE A 443 2.28 13.10 -22.86
C ILE A 443 1.39 13.05 -21.60
N ILE A 444 0.11 13.38 -21.76
CA ILE A 444 -0.94 12.92 -20.86
C ILE A 444 -1.40 11.59 -21.44
N ALA A 445 -0.52 10.58 -21.37
CA ALA A 445 -0.71 9.20 -21.85
C ALA A 445 -2.09 8.92 -22.48
N ASP A 446 -2.30 9.37 -23.73
CA ASP A 446 -3.37 8.85 -24.58
C ASP A 446 -2.92 7.57 -25.31
N THR A 447 -1.83 6.97 -24.82
CA THR A 447 -1.30 5.68 -25.22
C THR A 447 -1.13 4.79 -24.00
N LEU A 448 -2.23 4.57 -23.27
CA LEU A 448 -2.39 3.37 -22.44
C LEU A 448 -2.63 2.10 -23.29
N SER A 449 -2.51 2.21 -24.62
CA SER A 449 -2.30 1.08 -25.51
C SER A 449 -1.62 1.55 -26.80
N ARG A 450 -0.36 1.15 -27.00
CA ARG A 450 0.24 0.69 -28.28
C ARG A 450 1.75 0.48 -28.11
N ASP A 451 2.20 -0.67 -28.62
CA ASP A 451 3.58 -1.10 -28.79
C ASP A 451 4.53 0.03 -29.25
N PRO A 452 5.75 0.12 -28.71
CA PRO A 452 6.84 0.82 -29.38
C PRO A 452 7.43 -0.09 -30.46
N LEU A 453 6.81 -0.14 -31.64
CA LEU A 453 7.47 -0.64 -32.84
C LEU A 453 7.11 0.24 -34.04
N THR A 454 7.86 1.33 -34.18
CA THR A 454 8.25 1.85 -35.48
C THR A 454 9.70 2.28 -35.35
N GLU A 455 10.59 1.46 -35.88
CA GLU A 455 11.96 1.85 -36.20
C GLU A 455 11.93 3.08 -37.12
N PRO A 456 12.95 3.96 -37.06
CA PRO A 456 13.09 5.01 -38.06
C PRO A 456 13.42 4.36 -39.41
N GLU A 457 12.60 4.63 -40.43
CA GLU A 457 13.00 4.39 -41.82
C GLU A 457 14.35 5.09 -42.06
N PRO A 458 15.37 4.40 -42.56
CA PRO A 458 16.57 5.07 -43.03
C PRO A 458 16.27 5.83 -44.31
N GLU A 459 16.66 7.10 -44.34
CA GLU A 459 16.76 7.90 -45.56
C GLU A 459 17.62 7.19 -46.61
N ALA A 460 17.01 6.85 -47.75
CA ALA A 460 17.63 6.83 -49.09
C ALA A 460 16.55 6.70 -50.18
#